data_AF-A0A401TYV8-F1
#
_entry.id   AF-A0A401TYV8-F1
#
_cell.length_a   1.000
_cell.length_b   1.000
_cell.length_c   1.000
_cell.angle_alpha   90.00
_cell.angle_beta   90.00
_cell.angle_gamma   90.00
#
_symmetry.space_group_name_H-M   'P 1'
#
loop_
_entity.id
_entity.type
_entity.pdbx_description
1 polymer ?
#
loop_
_entity_poly.entity_id
_entity_poly.type
_entity_poly.pdbx_seq_one_letter_code
_entity_poly.pdbx_strand_id
1 'polypeptide(L)'
;MMTTINRMNTERYVGDSKLHEMVEIAMQEDWEVCVAHMELIGQIIGEVIAQGVASGEFEVEDLEVAALCACTAMMRFFHPQMIAQCATKPGPTIDQMIDFVVAGLSPRARAH
;
A
#
# COMPACT_ATOMS: atom_id res chain seq x y z
N MET A 1 -0.44 -11.95 0.38
CA MET A 1 0.02 -11.33 -0.88
C MET A 1 0.84 -10.07 -0.60
N MET A 2 0.29 -9.10 0.14
CA MET A 2 0.98 -7.84 0.47
C MET A 2 2.29 -8.04 1.25
N THR A 3 2.30 -8.95 2.23
CA THR A 3 3.50 -9.34 2.98
C THR A 3 4.58 -9.95 2.10
N THR A 4 4.19 -10.75 1.10
CA THR A 4 5.10 -11.31 0.10
C THR A 4 5.69 -10.22 -0.81
N ILE A 5 4.87 -9.29 -1.29
CA ILE A 5 5.31 -8.14 -2.09
C ILE A 5 6.29 -7.29 -1.27
N ASN A 6 5.94 -6.95 -0.04
CA ASN A 6 6.79 -6.16 0.86
C ASN A 6 8.12 -6.87 1.17
N ARG A 7 8.10 -8.19 1.40
CA ARG A 7 9.32 -8.98 1.62
C ARG A 7 10.20 -9.03 0.38
N MET A 8 9.64 -9.34 -0.79
CA MET A 8 10.39 -9.37 -2.05
C MET A 8 10.95 -8.00 -2.41
N ASN A 9 10.19 -6.94 -2.15
CA ASN A 9 10.65 -5.57 -2.25
C ASN A 9 11.80 -5.35 -1.29
N THR A 10 11.61 -5.54 0.01
CA THR A 10 12.64 -5.29 1.04
C THR A 10 13.92 -6.09 0.78
N GLU A 11 13.82 -7.38 0.45
CA GLU A 11 14.97 -8.23 0.12
C GLU A 11 15.71 -7.76 -1.14
N ARG A 12 15.02 -7.20 -2.13
CA ARG A 12 15.65 -6.55 -3.28
C ARG A 12 16.23 -5.18 -2.91
N TYR A 13 15.55 -4.39 -2.07
CA TYR A 13 15.84 -2.98 -1.75
C TYR A 13 16.92 -2.77 -0.67
N VAL A 14 17.22 -3.77 0.17
CA VAL A 14 18.23 -3.68 1.26
C VAL A 14 19.69 -3.77 0.73
N GLY A 15 19.89 -3.87 -0.59
CA GLY A 15 21.19 -3.70 -1.25
C GLY A 15 21.59 -2.22 -1.36
N ASP A 16 22.31 -1.75 -0.35
CA ASP A 16 22.75 -0.39 -0.04
C ASP A 16 23.26 0.48 -1.23
N SER A 17 22.86 1.76 -1.24
CA SER A 17 23.23 2.87 -2.15
C SER A 17 22.86 2.78 -3.64
N LYS A 18 23.27 1.73 -4.36
CA LYS A 18 23.13 1.66 -5.83
C LYS A 18 21.66 1.57 -6.26
N LEU A 19 20.82 1.03 -5.38
CA LEU A 19 19.39 0.90 -5.61
C LEU A 19 18.62 2.19 -5.33
N HIS A 20 19.10 3.01 -4.39
CA HIS A 20 18.57 4.37 -4.22
C HIS A 20 18.87 5.19 -5.48
N GLU A 21 20.09 5.10 -6.00
CA GLU A 21 20.51 5.76 -7.24
C GLU A 21 19.70 5.24 -8.45
N MET A 22 19.49 3.92 -8.57
CA MET A 22 18.66 3.34 -9.64
C MET A 22 17.17 3.71 -9.52
N VAL A 23 16.59 3.76 -8.31
CA VAL A 23 15.21 4.21 -8.10
C VAL A 23 15.08 5.70 -8.39
N GLU A 24 16.09 6.50 -8.03
CA GLU A 24 16.12 7.93 -8.31
C GLU A 24 16.22 8.20 -9.82
N ILE A 25 17.06 7.44 -10.55
CA ILE A 25 17.15 7.48 -12.01
C ILE A 25 15.83 7.00 -12.65
N ALA A 26 15.26 5.87 -12.21
CA ALA A 26 13.98 5.38 -12.72
C ALA A 26 12.83 6.35 -12.44
N MET A 27 12.90 7.14 -11.35
CA MET A 27 11.91 8.16 -11.07
C MET A 27 12.09 9.43 -11.91
N GLN A 28 13.30 9.67 -12.43
CA GLN A 28 13.59 10.77 -13.35
C GLN A 28 13.32 10.39 -14.81
N GLU A 29 13.57 9.15 -15.21
CA GLU A 29 13.43 8.67 -16.59
C GLU A 29 12.08 7.98 -16.88
N ASP A 30 11.45 7.33 -15.91
CA ASP A 30 10.29 6.43 -16.09
C ASP A 30 9.17 6.67 -15.03
N TRP A 31 8.73 7.92 -14.89
CA TRP A 31 7.57 8.29 -14.05
C TRP A 31 6.32 7.45 -14.35
N GLU A 32 6.09 7.13 -15.63
CA GLU A 32 4.94 6.33 -16.08
C GLU A 32 4.92 4.92 -15.47
N VAL A 33 6.07 4.29 -15.23
CA VAL A 33 6.15 2.95 -14.62
C VAL A 33 5.72 2.99 -13.16
N CYS A 34 6.07 4.04 -12.43
CA CYS A 34 5.65 4.19 -11.03
C CYS A 34 4.16 4.53 -10.92
N VAL A 35 3.63 5.33 -11.85
CA VAL A 35 2.18 5.58 -11.95
C VAL A 35 1.44 4.27 -12.23
N ALA A 36 1.87 3.51 -13.24
CA ALA A 36 1.25 2.22 -13.58
C ALA A 36 1.29 1.21 -12.42
N HIS A 37 2.40 1.18 -11.66
CA HIS A 37 2.50 0.34 -10.46
C HIS A 37 1.53 0.78 -9.36
N MET A 38 1.38 2.09 -9.11
CA MET A 38 0.40 2.61 -8.14
C MET A 38 -1.03 2.33 -8.58
N GLU A 39 -1.34 2.51 -9.86
CA GLU A 39 -2.66 2.22 -10.43
C GLU A 39 -3.01 0.73 -10.29
N LEU A 40 -2.07 -0.16 -10.64
CA LEU A 40 -2.26 -1.60 -10.48
C LEU A 40 -2.51 -2.00 -9.01
N ILE A 41 -1.69 -1.48 -8.09
CA ILE A 41 -1.88 -1.75 -6.66
C ILE A 41 -3.20 -1.18 -6.15
N GLY A 42 -3.58 0.03 -6.59
CA GLY A 42 -4.86 0.65 -6.27
C GLY A 42 -6.06 -0.17 -6.74
N GLN A 43 -6.01 -0.69 -7.98
CA GLN A 43 -7.04 -1.57 -8.53
C GLN A 43 -7.19 -2.85 -7.71
N ILE A 44 -6.08 -3.52 -7.39
CA ILE A 44 -6.08 -4.73 -6.58
C ILE A 44 -6.68 -4.47 -5.18
N ILE A 45 -6.29 -3.37 -4.54
CA ILE A 45 -6.83 -2.98 -3.22
C ILE A 45 -8.33 -2.70 -3.34
N GLY A 46 -8.75 -1.99 -4.38
CA GLY A 46 -10.17 -1.70 -4.64
C GLY A 46 -11.00 -2.97 -4.83
N GLU A 47 -10.50 -3.96 -5.57
CA GLU A 47 -11.16 -5.25 -5.75
C GLU A 47 -11.35 -6.00 -4.43
N VAL A 48 -10.32 -6.03 -3.58
CA VAL A 48 -10.40 -6.68 -2.25
C VAL A 48 -11.43 -5.98 -1.37
N ILE A 49 -11.47 -4.64 -1.36
CA ILE A 49 -12.46 -3.89 -0.59
C ILE A 49 -13.86 -4.16 -1.14
N ALA A 50 -14.04 -4.17 -2.47
CA ALA A 50 -15.32 -4.45 -3.10
C ALA A 50 -15.84 -5.86 -2.74
N GLN A 51 -14.95 -6.85 -2.71
CA GLN A 51 -15.29 -8.21 -2.27
C GLN A 51 -15.73 -8.25 -0.81
N GLY A 52 -15.00 -7.56 0.08
CA GLY A 52 -15.37 -7.50 1.50
C GLY A 52 -16.69 -6.76 1.74
N VAL A 53 -17.02 -5.75 0.93
CA VAL A 53 -18.34 -5.10 0.96
C VAL A 53 -19.43 -6.06 0.50
N ALA A 54 -19.18 -6.80 -0.60
CA ALA A 54 -20.14 -7.78 -1.12
C ALA A 54 -20.40 -8.94 -0.16
N SER A 55 -19.41 -9.35 0.64
CA SER A 55 -19.56 -10.38 1.69
C SER A 55 -20.11 -9.84 3.01
N GLY A 56 -20.18 -8.51 3.18
CA GLY A 56 -20.59 -7.84 4.42
C GLY A 56 -19.49 -7.78 5.49
N GLU A 57 -18.26 -8.14 5.15
CA GLU A 57 -17.08 -8.01 6.02
C GLU A 57 -16.64 -6.55 6.18
N PHE A 58 -16.90 -5.69 5.19
CA PHE A 58 -16.60 -4.26 5.21
C PHE A 58 -17.84 -3.39 5.04
N GLU A 59 -17.83 -2.20 5.63
CA GLU A 59 -18.84 -1.15 5.48
C GLU A 59 -18.15 0.12 5.01
N VAL A 60 -18.35 0.46 3.73
CA VAL A 60 -17.78 1.67 3.11
C VAL A 60 -18.90 2.51 2.50
N GLU A 61 -18.82 3.83 2.69
CA GLU A 61 -19.78 4.78 2.10
C GLU A 61 -19.49 4.98 0.60
N ASP A 62 -18.21 5.13 0.26
CA ASP A 62 -17.72 5.29 -1.10
C ASP A 62 -16.53 4.34 -1.32
N LEU A 63 -16.71 3.39 -2.24
CA LEU A 63 -15.73 2.36 -2.55
C LEU A 63 -14.45 2.94 -3.17
N GLU A 64 -14.58 3.94 -4.04
CA GLU A 64 -13.45 4.57 -4.72
C GLU A 64 -12.59 5.34 -3.72
N VAL A 65 -13.24 6.13 -2.87
CA VAL A 65 -12.56 6.85 -1.79
C VAL A 65 -11.90 5.88 -0.81
N ALA A 66 -12.56 4.79 -0.44
CA ALA A 66 -12.00 3.77 0.46
C ALA A 66 -10.73 3.11 -0.15
N ALA A 67 -10.76 2.79 -1.44
CA ALA A 67 -9.62 2.24 -2.16
C ALA A 67 -8.43 3.22 -2.20
N LEU A 68 -8.68 4.49 -2.51
CA LEU A 68 -7.65 5.54 -2.51
C LEU A 68 -7.05 5.76 -1.12
N CYS A 69 -7.88 5.76 -0.07
CA CYS A 69 -7.43 5.86 1.32
C CYS A 69 -6.53 4.68 1.71
N ALA A 70 -6.95 3.45 1.42
CA ALA A 70 -6.18 2.25 1.71
C ALA A 70 -4.85 2.22 0.92
N CYS A 71 -4.89 2.57 -0.37
CA CYS A 71 -3.70 2.68 -1.21
C CYS A 71 -2.70 3.70 -0.65
N THR A 72 -3.20 4.88 -0.25
CA THR A 72 -2.38 5.95 0.34
C THR A 72 -1.75 5.53 1.67
N ALA A 73 -2.53 4.91 2.56
CA ALA A 73 -2.03 4.42 3.84
C ALA A 73 -0.93 3.36 3.69
N MET A 74 -1.05 2.53 2.64
CA MET A 74 -0.14 1.43 2.37
C MET A 74 1.08 1.81 1.51
N MET A 75 1.12 3.04 0.97
CA MET A 75 2.12 3.50 -0.01
C MET A 75 3.57 3.25 0.41
N ARG A 76 3.86 3.40 1.70
CA ARG A 76 5.19 3.15 2.30
C ARG A 76 5.73 1.73 2.07
N PHE A 77 4.86 0.75 1.82
CA PHE A 77 5.21 -0.67 1.75
C PHE A 77 5.33 -1.21 0.32
N PHE A 78 4.94 -0.42 -0.69
CA PHE A 78 4.99 -0.86 -2.09
C PHE A 78 5.51 0.20 -3.07
N HIS A 79 5.55 1.48 -2.69
CA HIS A 79 6.11 2.52 -3.54
C HIS A 79 7.65 2.47 -3.46
N PRO A 80 8.37 2.29 -4.59
CA PRO A 80 9.82 2.08 -4.61
C PRO A 80 10.61 3.15 -3.83
N GLN A 81 10.30 4.42 -4.08
CA GLN A 81 10.94 5.54 -3.38
C GLN A 81 10.59 5.61 -1.89
N MET A 82 9.33 5.33 -1.51
CA MET A 82 8.92 5.42 -0.11
C MET A 82 9.54 4.30 0.72
N ILE A 83 9.65 3.08 0.19
CA ILE A 83 10.33 1.98 0.86
C ILE A 83 11.75 2.38 1.26
N ALA A 84 12.51 2.92 0.30
CA ALA A 84 13.87 3.41 0.51
C ALA A 84 13.93 4.56 1.53
N GLN A 85 13.15 5.62 1.32
CA GLN A 85 13.14 6.80 2.20
C GLN A 85 12.69 6.48 3.62
N CYS A 86 11.82 5.50 3.78
CA CYS A 86 11.21 5.17 5.06
C CYS A 86 11.90 4.01 5.78
N ALA A 87 12.93 3.38 5.20
CA ALA A 87 13.59 2.20 5.78
C ALA A 87 14.13 2.44 7.20
N THR A 88 14.63 3.65 7.48
CA THR A 88 15.21 4.03 8.78
C THR A 88 14.31 4.94 9.61
N LYS A 89 13.15 5.34 9.06
CA LYS A 89 12.22 6.23 9.75
C LYS A 89 11.32 5.42 10.70
N PRO A 90 10.93 5.95 11.86
CA PRO A 90 9.93 5.30 12.71
C PRO A 90 8.62 5.11 11.93
N GLY A 91 7.88 4.05 12.25
CA GLY A 91 6.63 3.72 11.59
C GLY A 91 6.06 2.39 12.07
N PRO A 92 4.79 2.11 11.72
CA PRO A 92 4.19 0.82 12.00
C PRO A 92 4.86 -0.28 11.15
N THR A 93 4.79 -1.51 11.62
CA THR A 93 5.05 -2.68 10.78
C THR A 93 3.96 -2.78 9.70
N ILE A 94 4.23 -3.57 8.65
CA ILE A 94 3.21 -3.82 7.62
C ILE A 94 1.95 -4.45 8.22
N ASP A 95 2.09 -5.38 9.17
CA ASP A 95 0.96 -6.05 9.79
C ASP A 95 0.12 -5.06 10.61
N GLN A 96 0.77 -4.18 11.38
CA GLN A 96 0.08 -3.12 12.11
C GLN A 96 -0.69 -2.16 11.19
N MET A 97 -0.12 -1.83 10.02
CA MET A 97 -0.82 -0.98 9.05
C MET A 97 -2.00 -1.72 8.40
N ILE A 98 -1.82 -3.00 8.05
CA ILE A 98 -2.91 -3.84 7.51
C ILE A 98 -4.06 -3.90 8.52
N ASP A 99 -3.78 -4.24 9.78
CA ASP A 99 -4.78 -4.33 10.84
C ASP A 99 -5.50 -2.98 11.03
N PHE A 100 -4.75 -1.87 11.01
CA PHE A 100 -5.32 -0.54 11.14
C PHE A 100 -6.26 -0.18 9.98
N VAL A 101 -5.84 -0.44 8.73
CA VAL A 101 -6.65 -0.17 7.54
C VAL A 101 -7.90 -1.05 7.51
N VAL A 102 -7.75 -2.35 7.79
CA VAL A 102 -8.87 -3.31 7.84
C VAL A 102 -9.87 -2.93 8.93
N ALA A 103 -9.41 -2.52 10.12
CA ALA A 103 -10.28 -2.04 11.18
C ALA A 103 -11.04 -0.77 10.77
N GLY A 104 -10.42 0.11 9.99
CA GLY A 104 -11.06 1.32 9.45
C GLY A 104 -12.15 1.03 8.40
N LEU A 105 -12.09 -0.13 7.74
CA LEU A 105 -13.07 -0.59 6.74
C LEU A 105 -14.18 -1.46 7.35
N SER A 106 -13.98 -1.96 8.56
CA SER A 106 -14.91 -2.87 9.22
C SER A 106 -16.20 -2.14 9.65
N PRO A 107 -17.36 -2.83 9.67
CA PRO A 107 -18.62 -2.25 10.11
C PRO A 107 -18.51 -1.52 11.44
N ARG A 108 -19.04 -0.29 11.49
CA ARG A 108 -19.05 0.45 12.75
C ARG A 108 -20.05 -0.22 13.67
N ALA A 109 -19.60 -0.66 14.84
CA ALA A 109 -20.52 -1.02 15.92
C ALA A 109 -21.44 0.19 16.16
N ARG A 110 -22.71 0.09 15.78
CA ARG A 110 -23.68 1.16 16.02
C ARG A 110 -23.75 1.35 17.53
N ALA A 111 -23.25 2.48 18.02
CA ALA A 111 -23.48 2.88 19.40
C ALA A 111 -25.00 3.00 19.58
N HIS A 112 -25.58 2.13 20.42
CA HIS A 112 -26.96 2.18 20.85
C HIS A 112 -27.16 3.27 21.89
#